data_AF-A0A0D8I1V9-F1
#
_entry.id   AF-A0A0D8I1V9-F1
#
_cell.length_a   1.000
_cell.length_b   1.000
_cell.length_c   1.000
_cell.angle_alpha   90.00
_cell.angle_beta   90.00
_cell.angle_gamma   90.00
#
_symmetry.space_group_name_H-M   'P 1'
#
loop_
_entity.id
_entity.type
_entity.pdbx_description
1 polymer ?
#
loop_
_entity_poly.entity_id
_entity_poly.type
_entity_poly.pdbx_seq_one_letter_code
_entity_poly.pdbx_strand_id
1 'polypeptide(L)'
;MTIDAVTKLANVARATLYRHFDSGTELVAAAFARLLPSVPALSGEGDLRAQLLELLTNQAKAIESAPVQVTAMCWLGLGPDLTGYSSAAALTERQPEMRSLRQMIIEQYRDAFDRVLRTPEAIEELGEYDYDVALAQLVGPLVLTKLATLTPLGESACAQIVDDFLVARRA
;
A
#
# COMPACT_ATOMS: atom_id res chain seq x y z
N MET A 1 12.31 1.86 -18.51
CA MET A 1 12.34 3.34 -18.53
C MET A 1 13.79 3.79 -18.40
N THR A 2 14.31 4.69 -19.24
CA THR A 2 15.70 5.19 -19.18
C THR A 2 15.74 6.64 -18.70
N ILE A 3 16.82 7.05 -18.01
CA ILE A 3 17.05 8.45 -17.59
C ILE A 3 16.90 9.42 -18.77
N ASP A 4 17.37 9.04 -19.97
CA ASP A 4 17.31 9.88 -21.16
C ASP A 4 15.89 10.06 -21.72
N ALA A 5 15.04 9.05 -21.56
CA ALA A 5 13.62 9.22 -21.88
C ALA A 5 12.97 10.20 -20.90
N VAL A 6 13.33 10.15 -19.62
CA VAL A 6 12.75 11.02 -18.58
C VAL A 6 13.21 12.47 -18.71
N THR A 7 14.50 12.74 -18.92
CA THR A 7 15.02 14.10 -19.13
C THR A 7 14.38 14.77 -20.34
N LYS A 8 14.19 14.01 -21.43
CA LYS A 8 13.53 14.49 -22.65
C LYS A 8 12.04 14.77 -22.42
N LEU A 9 11.33 13.90 -21.70
CA LEU A 9 9.89 14.06 -21.44
C LEU A 9 9.59 15.18 -20.45
N ALA A 10 10.39 15.28 -19.38
CA ALA A 10 10.23 16.28 -18.31
C ALA A 10 10.90 17.62 -18.63
N ASN A 11 11.59 17.73 -19.76
CA ASN A 11 12.34 18.92 -20.19
C ASN A 11 13.31 19.45 -19.12
N VAL A 12 14.05 18.53 -18.49
CA VAL A 12 15.05 18.84 -17.45
C VAL A 12 16.41 18.25 -17.81
N ALA A 13 17.48 18.95 -17.41
CA ALA A 13 18.83 18.45 -17.60
C ALA A 13 19.09 17.21 -16.71
N ARG A 14 19.92 16.28 -17.21
CA ARG A 14 20.35 15.08 -16.47
C ARG A 14 20.98 15.42 -15.11
N ALA A 15 21.74 16.51 -15.04
CA ALA A 15 22.35 16.99 -13.80
C ALA A 15 21.32 17.45 -12.75
N THR A 16 20.14 17.92 -13.18
CA THR A 16 19.05 18.27 -12.26
C THR A 16 18.43 17.03 -11.65
N LEU A 17 18.24 15.95 -12.42
CA LEU A 17 17.74 14.68 -11.88
C LEU A 17 18.74 14.07 -10.88
N TYR A 18 20.03 14.02 -11.22
CA TYR A 18 21.05 13.47 -10.30
C TYR A 18 21.32 14.30 -9.04
N ARG A 19 20.81 15.53 -8.95
CA ARG A 19 20.82 16.30 -7.69
C ARG A 19 19.76 15.84 -6.70
N HIS A 20 18.68 15.23 -7.19
CA HIS A 20 17.52 14.84 -6.40
C HIS A 20 17.36 13.32 -6.27
N PHE A 21 17.98 12.56 -7.17
CA PHE A 21 17.90 11.11 -7.22
C PHE A 21 19.27 10.52 -7.59
N ASP A 22 19.80 9.64 -6.75
CA ASP A 22 21.09 8.97 -6.92
C ASP A 22 21.05 7.95 -8.07
N SER A 23 19.87 7.45 -8.45
CA SER A 23 19.71 6.50 -9.56
C SER A 23 18.42 6.67 -10.35
N GLY A 24 18.37 6.12 -11.56
CA GLY A 24 17.13 6.05 -12.36
C GLY A 24 16.05 5.20 -11.68
N THR A 25 16.45 4.20 -10.88
CA THR A 25 15.52 3.40 -10.08
C THR A 25 14.91 4.23 -8.96
N GLU A 26 15.70 5.07 -8.28
CA GLU A 26 15.20 5.98 -7.24
C GLU A 26 14.22 7.00 -7.81
N LEU A 27 14.52 7.57 -8.97
CA LEU A 27 13.61 8.47 -9.68
C LEU A 27 12.27 7.80 -10.00
N VAL A 28 12.30 6.56 -10.49
CA VAL A 28 11.07 5.78 -10.76
C VAL A 28 10.33 5.45 -9.47
N ALA A 29 11.04 5.06 -8.41
CA ALA A 29 10.47 4.84 -7.09
C ALA A 29 9.76 6.09 -6.55
N ALA A 30 10.42 7.24 -6.58
CA ALA A 30 9.85 8.51 -6.14
C ALA A 30 8.67 8.96 -7.01
N ALA A 31 8.73 8.73 -8.32
CA ALA A 31 7.60 9.00 -9.21
C ALA A 31 6.40 8.10 -8.88
N PHE A 32 6.63 6.81 -8.61
CA PHE A 32 5.58 5.89 -8.19
C PHE A 32 4.98 6.26 -6.83
N ALA A 33 5.79 6.67 -5.86
CA ALA A 33 5.30 7.15 -4.57
C ALA A 33 4.29 8.30 -4.73
N ARG A 34 4.51 9.19 -5.71
CA ARG A 34 3.57 10.29 -6.01
C ARG A 34 2.29 9.86 -6.72
N LEU A 35 2.27 8.66 -7.30
CA LEU A 35 1.08 8.07 -7.94
C LEU A 35 0.24 7.26 -6.94
N LEU A 36 0.74 7.02 -5.74
CA LEU A 36 -0.02 6.34 -4.71
C LEU A 36 -1.19 7.24 -4.28
N PRO A 37 -2.43 6.73 -4.33
CA PRO A 37 -3.56 7.49 -3.82
C PRO A 37 -3.35 7.74 -2.32
N SER A 38 -3.48 9.00 -1.91
CA SER A 38 -3.54 9.32 -0.49
C SER A 38 -4.81 8.72 0.08
N VAL A 39 -4.67 7.94 1.16
CA VAL A 39 -5.83 7.51 1.95
C VAL A 39 -6.47 8.77 2.54
N PRO A 40 -7.78 8.99 2.36
CA PRO A 40 -8.50 10.09 3.00
C PRO A 40 -8.30 10.08 4.52
N ALA A 41 -8.27 11.25 5.14
CA ALA A 41 -8.31 11.34 6.59
C ALA A 41 -9.63 10.76 7.10
N LEU A 42 -9.56 9.97 8.17
CA LEU A 42 -10.74 9.44 8.86
C LEU A 42 -11.50 10.58 9.53
N SER A 43 -12.82 10.47 9.54
CA SER A 43 -13.68 11.36 10.33
C SER A 43 -13.34 11.32 11.82
N GLY A 44 -12.93 10.13 12.31
CA GLY A 44 -12.64 9.88 13.73
C GLY A 44 -13.90 9.79 14.59
N GLU A 45 -15.08 9.72 13.98
CA GLU A 45 -16.36 9.64 14.69
C GLU A 45 -16.83 8.18 14.81
N GLY A 46 -17.51 7.86 15.91
CA GLY A 46 -18.11 6.55 16.15
C GLY A 46 -17.22 5.54 16.89
N ASP A 47 -17.73 4.32 17.05
CA ASP A 47 -17.06 3.22 17.72
C ASP A 47 -15.95 2.60 16.86
N LEU A 48 -15.17 1.68 17.43
CA LEU A 48 -14.07 1.00 16.73
C LEU A 48 -14.52 0.36 15.41
N ARG A 49 -15.72 -0.23 15.39
CA ARG A 49 -16.31 -0.82 14.20
C ARG A 49 -16.54 0.22 13.11
N ALA A 50 -17.16 1.35 13.45
CA ALA A 50 -17.42 2.43 12.50
C ALA A 50 -16.11 2.98 11.92
N GLN A 51 -15.10 3.19 12.76
CA GLN A 51 -13.79 3.68 12.33
C GLN A 51 -13.05 2.68 11.43
N LEU A 52 -13.07 1.38 11.75
CA LEU A 52 -12.48 0.33 10.90
C LEU A 52 -13.21 0.18 9.57
N LEU A 53 -14.54 0.30 9.57
CA LEU A 53 -15.33 0.23 8.34
C LEU A 53 -15.06 1.43 7.43
N GLU A 54 -15.01 2.64 7.99
CA GLU A 54 -14.63 3.84 7.25
C GLU A 54 -13.23 3.68 6.64
N LEU A 55 -12.26 3.26 7.46
CA LEU A 55 -10.89 3.04 7.04
C LEU A 55 -10.79 2.00 5.92
N LEU A 56 -11.42 0.83 6.08
CA LEU A 56 -11.33 -0.25 5.10
C LEU A 56 -12.02 0.12 3.78
N THR A 57 -13.14 0.83 3.84
CA THR A 57 -13.86 1.34 2.66
C THR A 57 -13.02 2.37 1.91
N ASN A 58 -12.37 3.28 2.63
CA ASN A 58 -11.45 4.26 2.05
C ASN A 58 -10.24 3.58 1.41
N GLN A 59 -9.70 2.53 2.04
CA GLN A 59 -8.62 1.73 1.47
C GLN A 59 -9.04 0.96 0.23
N ALA A 60 -10.24 0.39 0.20
CA ALA A 60 -10.77 -0.27 -1.00
C ALA A 60 -10.84 0.71 -2.19
N LYS A 61 -11.38 1.91 -1.98
CA LYS A 61 -11.44 2.97 -3.01
C LYS A 61 -10.05 3.41 -3.49
N ALA A 62 -9.09 3.53 -2.56
CA ALA A 62 -7.70 3.84 -2.90
C ALA A 62 -7.05 2.72 -3.73
N ILE A 63 -7.20 1.46 -3.33
CA ILE A 63 -6.66 0.29 -4.04
C ILE A 63 -7.31 0.16 -5.43
N GLU A 64 -8.61 0.43 -5.54
CA GLU A 64 -9.34 0.38 -6.81
C GLU A 64 -8.87 1.41 -7.82
N SER A 65 -8.63 2.65 -7.35
CA SER A 65 -8.16 3.77 -8.17
C SER A 65 -6.67 3.70 -8.52
N ALA A 66 -5.89 2.88 -7.82
CA ALA A 66 -4.49 2.66 -8.13
C ALA A 66 -4.32 1.95 -9.50
N PRO A 67 -3.41 2.41 -10.39
CA PRO A 67 -3.13 1.72 -11.62
C PRO A 67 -2.59 0.31 -11.33
N VAL A 68 -3.34 -0.73 -11.70
CA VAL A 68 -3.05 -2.14 -11.37
C VAL A 68 -1.61 -2.53 -11.69
N GLN A 69 -1.07 -2.04 -12.80
CA GLN A 69 0.30 -2.32 -13.23
C GLN A 69 1.33 -1.73 -12.27
N VAL A 70 1.07 -0.53 -11.75
CA VAL A 70 1.94 0.16 -10.78
C VAL A 70 1.89 -0.54 -9.43
N THR A 71 0.70 -0.89 -8.97
CA THR A 71 0.49 -1.63 -7.72
C THR A 71 1.12 -3.02 -7.78
N ALA A 72 0.96 -3.75 -8.90
CA ALA A 72 1.58 -5.04 -9.11
C ALA A 72 3.11 -4.96 -9.22
N MET A 73 3.65 -3.95 -9.92
CA MET A 73 5.10 -3.73 -10.01
C MET A 73 5.73 -3.39 -8.65
N CYS A 74 5.08 -2.54 -7.86
CA CYS A 74 5.54 -2.16 -6.52
C CYS A 74 5.50 -3.36 -5.54
N TRP A 75 4.44 -4.17 -5.55
CA TRP A 75 4.31 -5.32 -4.64
C TRP A 75 5.14 -6.52 -5.04
N LEU A 76 5.27 -6.81 -6.33
CA LEU A 76 6.10 -7.92 -6.80
C LEU A 76 7.59 -7.54 -6.84
N GLY A 77 7.95 -6.27 -6.58
CA GLY A 77 9.31 -5.76 -6.68
C GLY A 77 9.84 -5.76 -8.12
N LEU A 78 8.94 -5.73 -9.10
CA LEU A 78 9.26 -5.88 -10.51
C LEU A 78 9.60 -4.50 -11.08
N GLY A 79 10.88 -4.34 -11.47
CA GLY A 79 11.28 -3.26 -12.36
C GLY A 79 10.82 -3.52 -13.80
N PRO A 80 10.85 -2.51 -14.70
CA PRO A 80 10.40 -2.63 -16.08
C PRO A 80 11.20 -3.60 -16.98
N ASP A 81 12.29 -4.20 -16.49
CA ASP A 81 13.03 -5.27 -17.17
C ASP A 81 12.70 -6.64 -16.54
N LEU A 82 11.75 -7.36 -17.15
CA LEU A 82 11.24 -8.64 -16.66
C LEU A 82 11.83 -9.87 -17.35
N THR A 83 13.01 -9.79 -17.94
CA THR A 83 13.55 -10.92 -18.73
C THR A 83 14.32 -11.97 -17.92
N GLY A 84 14.17 -12.09 -16.59
CA GLY A 84 14.84 -13.21 -15.91
C GLY A 84 14.86 -13.32 -14.38
N TYR A 85 13.78 -13.04 -13.64
CA TYR A 85 13.81 -13.16 -12.17
C TYR A 85 12.64 -13.99 -11.60
N SER A 86 12.98 -14.93 -10.72
CA SER A 86 12.10 -16.02 -10.25
C SER A 86 11.54 -15.83 -8.83
N SER A 87 11.88 -14.77 -8.09
CA SER A 87 11.28 -14.53 -6.75
C SER A 87 11.35 -13.08 -6.28
N ALA A 88 10.34 -12.68 -5.48
CA ALA A 88 10.26 -11.35 -4.85
C ALA A 88 11.42 -11.07 -3.87
N ALA A 89 11.98 -12.11 -3.24
CA ALA A 89 13.15 -11.98 -2.37
C ALA A 89 14.42 -11.62 -3.16
N ALA A 90 14.63 -12.27 -4.32
CA ALA A 90 15.76 -11.99 -5.21
C ALA A 90 15.71 -10.58 -5.84
N LEU A 91 14.51 -10.05 -6.05
CA LEU A 91 14.29 -8.68 -6.51
C LEU A 91 14.57 -7.65 -5.41
N THR A 92 14.29 -8.01 -4.15
CA THR A 92 14.45 -7.14 -2.98
C THR A 92 15.93 -6.94 -2.65
N GLU A 93 16.75 -7.99 -2.64
CA GLU A 93 18.17 -7.86 -2.25
C GLU A 93 18.99 -7.00 -3.22
N ARG A 94 18.64 -6.96 -4.51
CA ARG A 94 19.45 -6.29 -5.55
C ARG A 94 19.09 -4.82 -5.83
N GLN A 95 17.99 -4.29 -5.27
CA GLN A 95 17.56 -2.90 -5.51
C GLN A 95 17.14 -2.20 -4.21
N PRO A 96 18.07 -1.53 -3.50
CA PRO A 96 17.77 -0.82 -2.26
C PRO A 96 16.70 0.28 -2.41
N GLU A 97 16.56 0.87 -3.60
CA GLU A 97 15.59 1.92 -3.88
C GLU A 97 14.15 1.38 -4.06
N MET A 98 14.02 0.14 -4.55
CA MET A 98 12.71 -0.54 -4.59
C MET A 98 12.28 -0.99 -3.19
N ARG A 99 13.26 -1.32 -2.33
CA ARG A 99 13.03 -1.55 -0.90
C ARG A 99 12.47 -0.31 -0.20
N SER A 100 13.08 0.86 -0.43
CA SER A 100 12.61 2.11 0.18
C SER A 100 11.21 2.50 -0.30
N LEU A 101 10.90 2.28 -1.59
CA LEU A 101 9.53 2.49 -2.10
C LEU A 101 8.51 1.57 -1.43
N ARG A 102 8.81 0.26 -1.36
CA ARG A 102 7.92 -0.70 -0.72
C ARG A 102 7.70 -0.36 0.76
N GLN A 103 8.77 0.03 1.44
CA GLN A 103 8.71 0.44 2.83
C GLN A 103 7.85 1.70 2.99
N MET A 104 8.01 2.70 2.15
CA MET A 104 7.19 3.92 2.14
C MET A 104 5.71 3.63 1.87
N ILE A 105 5.41 2.75 0.92
CA ILE A 105 4.04 2.27 0.67
C ILE A 105 3.50 1.63 1.95
N ILE A 106 4.23 0.67 2.50
CA ILE A 106 3.80 -0.04 3.71
C ILE A 106 3.56 0.96 4.86
N GLU A 107 4.48 1.88 5.12
CA GLU A 107 4.36 2.91 6.16
C GLU A 107 3.12 3.80 5.94
N GLN A 108 2.91 4.31 4.72
CA GLN A 108 1.76 5.14 4.41
C GLN A 108 0.42 4.41 4.59
N TYR A 109 0.35 3.13 4.22
CA TYR A 109 -0.85 2.32 4.43
C TYR A 109 -1.04 1.96 5.91
N ARG A 110 0.05 1.74 6.66
CA ARG A 110 0.04 1.39 8.10
C ARG A 110 -0.33 2.56 9.00
N ASP A 111 0.14 3.76 8.70
CA ASP A 111 -0.10 4.97 9.51
C ASP A 111 -1.60 5.23 9.75
N ALA A 112 -2.44 4.92 8.77
CA ALA A 112 -3.89 5.07 8.90
C ALA A 112 -4.50 4.05 9.88
N PHE A 113 -3.99 2.81 9.88
CA PHE A 113 -4.41 1.78 10.82
C PHE A 113 -3.86 2.01 12.23
N ASP A 114 -2.66 2.57 12.37
CA ASP A 114 -2.08 2.93 13.67
C ASP A 114 -3.01 3.86 14.47
N ARG A 115 -3.65 4.82 13.78
CA ARG A 115 -4.58 5.77 14.39
C ARG A 115 -5.87 5.15 14.92
N VAL A 116 -6.21 3.94 14.48
CA VAL A 116 -7.43 3.23 14.87
C VAL A 116 -7.12 2.04 15.78
N LEU A 117 -6.16 1.21 15.40
CA LEU A 117 -5.87 -0.06 16.07
C LEU A 117 -4.98 0.12 17.32
N ARG A 118 -4.14 1.17 17.38
CA ARG A 118 -3.23 1.41 18.52
C ARG A 118 -3.77 2.38 19.56
N THR A 119 -5.05 2.73 19.51
CA THR A 119 -5.67 3.56 20.55
C THR A 119 -5.91 2.75 21.82
N PRO A 120 -5.96 3.37 23.01
CA PRO A 120 -6.28 2.68 24.25
C PRO A 120 -7.60 1.90 24.18
N GLU A 121 -8.62 2.49 23.55
CA GLU A 121 -9.95 1.89 23.39
C GLU A 121 -9.89 0.65 22.51
N ALA A 122 -9.13 0.69 21.41
CA ALA A 122 -8.95 -0.46 20.53
C ALA A 122 -8.15 -1.57 21.21
N ILE A 123 -7.13 -1.24 22.01
CA ILE A 123 -6.36 -2.22 22.79
C ILE A 123 -7.25 -2.87 23.86
N GLU A 124 -8.12 -2.10 24.52
CA GLU A 124 -9.07 -2.62 25.50
C GLU A 124 -10.09 -3.57 24.84
N GLU A 125 -10.61 -3.23 23.66
CA GLU A 125 -11.61 -4.03 22.96
C GLU A 125 -11.01 -5.28 22.26
N LEU A 126 -9.82 -5.15 21.67
CA LEU A 126 -9.20 -6.20 20.85
C LEU A 126 -8.23 -7.09 21.62
N GLY A 127 -7.79 -6.69 22.80
CA GLY A 127 -6.74 -7.36 23.58
C GLY A 127 -5.37 -7.34 22.87
N GLU A 128 -4.50 -8.28 23.24
CA GLU A 128 -3.18 -8.43 22.62
C GLU A 128 -3.28 -9.13 21.27
N TYR A 129 -2.79 -8.49 20.20
CA TYR A 129 -2.77 -9.06 18.86
C TYR A 129 -1.45 -8.75 18.14
N ASP A 130 -1.11 -9.63 17.21
CA ASP A 130 -0.05 -9.36 16.24
C ASP A 130 -0.60 -8.34 15.21
N TYR A 131 -0.01 -7.15 15.22
CA TYR A 131 -0.42 -6.03 14.37
C TYR A 131 -0.26 -6.34 12.88
N ASP A 132 0.81 -7.04 12.50
CA ASP A 132 1.05 -7.40 11.10
C ASP A 132 0.02 -8.42 10.61
N VAL A 133 -0.38 -9.36 11.47
CA VAL A 133 -1.45 -10.32 11.18
C VAL A 133 -2.80 -9.61 11.06
N ALA A 134 -3.12 -8.69 11.96
CA ALA A 134 -4.37 -7.93 11.91
C ALA A 134 -4.49 -7.13 10.59
N LEU A 135 -3.41 -6.47 10.16
CA LEU A 135 -3.38 -5.80 8.86
C LEU A 135 -3.58 -6.76 7.69
N ALA A 136 -2.93 -7.93 7.73
CA ALA A 136 -3.08 -8.93 6.69
C ALA A 136 -4.53 -9.44 6.59
N GLN A 137 -5.22 -9.61 7.71
CA GLN A 137 -6.63 -10.01 7.76
C GLN A 137 -7.56 -8.93 7.19
N LEU A 138 -7.32 -7.66 7.53
CA LEU A 138 -8.17 -6.55 7.10
C LEU A 138 -7.94 -6.19 5.63
N VAL A 139 -6.68 -5.99 5.23
CA VAL A 139 -6.33 -5.44 3.90
C VAL A 139 -6.06 -6.52 2.86
N GLY A 140 -5.57 -7.69 3.28
CA GLY A 140 -5.19 -8.80 2.39
C GLY A 140 -6.29 -9.20 1.39
N PRO A 141 -7.57 -9.35 1.80
CA PRO A 141 -8.65 -9.68 0.88
C PRO A 141 -8.86 -8.62 -0.23
N LEU A 142 -8.74 -7.33 0.10
CA LEU A 142 -8.88 -6.23 -0.88
C LEU A 142 -7.79 -6.31 -1.95
N VAL A 143 -6.55 -6.52 -1.49
CA VAL A 143 -5.36 -6.63 -2.34
C VAL A 143 -5.44 -7.86 -3.24
N LEU A 144 -5.71 -9.03 -2.65
CA LEU A 144 -5.80 -10.28 -3.38
C LEU A 144 -6.89 -10.21 -4.46
N THR A 145 -8.06 -9.66 -4.12
CA THR A 145 -9.17 -9.56 -5.08
C THR A 145 -8.81 -8.64 -6.23
N LYS A 146 -8.24 -7.45 -5.95
CA LYS A 146 -7.77 -6.54 -7.00
C LYS A 146 -6.77 -7.21 -7.95
N LEU A 147 -5.85 -8.01 -7.43
CA LEU A 147 -4.84 -8.71 -8.24
C LEU A 147 -5.40 -9.90 -9.02
N ALA A 148 -6.31 -10.67 -8.41
CA ALA A 148 -6.81 -11.92 -8.98
C ALA A 148 -7.98 -11.73 -9.96
N THR A 149 -8.89 -10.80 -9.67
CA THR A 149 -10.17 -10.67 -10.40
C THR A 149 -10.35 -9.31 -11.06
N LEU A 150 -9.52 -8.32 -10.72
CA LEU A 150 -9.67 -6.90 -11.11
C LEU A 150 -11.00 -6.27 -10.72
N THR A 151 -11.82 -6.98 -9.95
CA THR A 151 -13.18 -6.58 -9.59
C THR A 151 -13.20 -6.13 -8.14
N PRO A 152 -13.73 -4.94 -7.82
CA PRO A 152 -13.96 -4.50 -6.45
C PRO A 152 -14.74 -5.51 -5.60
N LEU A 153 -14.35 -5.68 -4.33
CA LEU A 153 -15.13 -6.46 -3.36
C LEU A 153 -16.45 -5.76 -2.96
N GLY A 154 -16.47 -4.42 -3.01
CA GLY A 154 -17.62 -3.59 -2.64
C GLY A 154 -17.73 -3.32 -1.13
N GLU A 155 -18.61 -2.38 -0.77
CA GLU A 155 -18.77 -1.89 0.61
C GLU A 155 -19.33 -2.96 1.56
N SER A 156 -20.20 -3.86 1.08
CA SER A 156 -20.76 -4.95 1.88
C SER A 156 -19.68 -5.95 2.32
N ALA A 157 -18.72 -6.25 1.44
CA ALA A 157 -17.59 -7.11 1.77
C ALA A 157 -16.64 -6.43 2.78
N CYS A 158 -16.45 -5.12 2.68
CA CYS A 158 -15.68 -4.37 3.68
C CYS A 158 -16.33 -4.48 5.07
N ALA A 159 -17.65 -4.32 5.16
CA ALA A 159 -18.38 -4.51 6.41
C ALA A 159 -18.21 -5.93 6.96
N GLN A 160 -18.36 -6.95 6.12
CA GLN A 160 -18.18 -8.33 6.53
C GLN A 160 -16.77 -8.63 7.05
N ILE A 161 -15.72 -8.15 6.37
CA ILE A 161 -14.33 -8.34 6.81
C ILE A 161 -14.10 -7.71 8.19
N VAL A 162 -14.61 -6.51 8.42
CA VAL A 162 -14.50 -5.81 9.72
C VAL A 162 -15.27 -6.58 10.80
N ASP A 163 -16.50 -7.00 10.50
CA ASP A 163 -17.33 -7.73 11.45
C ASP A 163 -16.70 -9.06 11.85
N ASP A 164 -16.22 -9.84 10.87
CA ASP A 164 -15.55 -11.12 11.10
C ASP A 164 -14.25 -10.94 11.90
N PHE A 165 -13.48 -9.89 11.61
CA PHE A 165 -12.29 -9.54 12.38
C PHE A 165 -12.64 -9.24 13.84
N LEU A 166 -13.60 -8.36 14.10
CA LEU A 166 -14.00 -7.98 15.45
C LEU A 166 -14.57 -9.18 16.24
N VAL A 167 -15.40 -10.01 15.60
CA VAL A 167 -15.94 -11.23 16.21
C VAL A 167 -14.82 -12.19 16.61
N ALA A 168 -13.83 -12.41 15.73
CA ALA A 168 -12.70 -13.27 16.03
C ALA A 168 -11.80 -12.75 17.16
N ARG A 169 -11.83 -11.44 17.45
CA ARG A 169 -11.01 -10.79 18.48
C ARG A 169 -11.70 -10.68 19.85
N ARG A 170 -13.03 -10.69 19.89
CA ARG A 170 -13.82 -10.60 21.14
C ARG A 170 -13.97 -11.95 21.87
N ALA A 171 -13.43 -13.03 21.33
CA ALA A 171 -13.48 -14.39 21.90
C ALA A 171 -12.21 -14.72 22.69
#